data_AF-A0A7C6RCI9-F1
#
_entry.id   AF-A0A7C6RCI9-F1
#
_cell.length_a   1.000
_cell.length_b   1.000
_cell.length_c   1.000
_cell.angle_alpha   90.00
_cell.angle_beta   90.00
_cell.angle_gamma   90.00
#
_symmetry.space_group_name_H-M   'P 1'
#
loop_
_entity.id
_entity.type
_entity.pdbx_description
1 polymer ?
#
loop_
_entity_poly.entity_id
_entity_poly.type
_entity_poly.pdbx_seq_one_letter_code
_entity_poly.pdbx_strand_id
1 'polypeptide(L)'
;MSAAVEVLRAGGSVIVVEKMPFVGGNTLLAASAFNAANPEEQRKQEMSPTMLTVIKDLIALEPVDEYMARWQDEIRADIEKYEAEGATYLYDSPALHKLQTYVGGDYVGNPKLIDVYGDKALESLQWLSELGVNWKEDITSAVGATWTRSHTPTDDWGSNGSSFVLPQKKFIEENGGKILLEHKAEELVVEDGKVVGVKGTTADGTPFELRGEKGVVLATGGFAANPEMREKYNKFWANAGPDVPTTNPSSSTGDGILMAEAVGANLVGMEWIQMVTFSDAAITAAIENSIQVNQAGERFVREDGRRDELCQAILEQEGGYCYRIYDAHTIVDLLDGISYKGVPIEDYVGNGAYMADTLEELAEQIGVPYDTLQKTVDEFNTGQNSITKNGKWTSAITMSALPVLRKRSTPVSMAKVLPSICKSMYH
;
A
#
# COMPACT_ATOMS: atom_id res chain seq x y z
N MET A 1 -17.56 -4.04 7.72
CA MET A 1 -18.25 -2.82 8.22
C MET A 1 -19.13 -2.21 7.16
N SER A 2 -18.62 -1.82 5.98
CA SER A 2 -19.42 -1.12 4.96
C SER A 2 -20.67 -1.90 4.52
N ALA A 3 -20.53 -3.21 4.29
CA ALA A 3 -21.68 -4.07 3.98
C ALA A 3 -22.77 -4.05 5.07
N ALA A 4 -22.38 -3.97 6.35
CA ALA A 4 -23.33 -3.93 7.45
C ALA A 4 -24.05 -2.58 7.52
N VAL A 5 -23.34 -1.47 7.28
CA VAL A 5 -23.95 -0.13 7.14
C VAL A 5 -24.99 -0.13 6.02
N GLU A 6 -24.65 -0.66 4.84
CA GLU A 6 -25.57 -0.71 3.70
C GLU A 6 -26.80 -1.59 3.96
N VAL A 7 -26.64 -2.74 4.63
CA VAL A 7 -27.79 -3.57 5.04
C VAL A 7 -28.73 -2.79 5.96
N LEU A 8 -28.19 -2.03 6.92
CA LEU A 8 -28.99 -1.22 7.84
C LEU A 8 -29.65 -0.03 7.14
N ARG A 9 -28.94 0.67 6.24
CA ARG A 9 -29.51 1.75 5.40
C ARG A 9 -30.65 1.24 4.52
N ALA A 10 -30.59 -0.01 4.07
CA ALA A 10 -31.67 -0.68 3.34
C ALA A 10 -32.82 -1.19 4.23
N GLY A 11 -32.80 -0.93 5.54
CA GLY A 11 -33.83 -1.36 6.50
C GLY A 11 -33.74 -2.84 6.90
N GLY A 12 -32.61 -3.51 6.60
CA GLY A 12 -32.34 -4.87 7.02
C GLY A 12 -31.77 -4.98 8.43
N SER A 13 -31.53 -6.21 8.89
CA SER A 13 -30.83 -6.51 10.14
C SER A 13 -29.50 -7.22 9.86
N VAL A 14 -28.47 -6.93 10.65
CA VAL A 14 -27.13 -7.50 10.44
C VAL A 14 -26.46 -7.90 11.77
N ILE A 15 -25.73 -9.02 11.72
CA ILE A 15 -24.76 -9.43 12.73
C ILE A 15 -23.39 -9.46 12.07
N VAL A 16 -22.44 -8.70 12.61
CA VAL A 16 -21.04 -8.73 12.23
C VAL A 16 -20.30 -9.60 13.24
N VAL A 17 -19.57 -10.61 12.75
CA VAL A 17 -18.66 -11.42 13.57
C VAL A 17 -17.22 -11.02 13.30
N GLU A 18 -16.43 -10.86 14.35
CA GLU A 18 -15.03 -10.51 14.31
C GLU A 18 -14.28 -11.42 15.28
N LYS A 19 -13.22 -12.08 14.81
CA LYS A 19 -12.45 -13.01 15.64
C LYS A 19 -11.55 -12.30 16.64
N MET A 20 -11.22 -11.04 16.37
CA MET A 20 -10.38 -10.20 17.23
C MET A 20 -11.21 -9.54 18.34
N PRO A 21 -10.55 -9.10 19.43
CA PRO A 21 -11.20 -8.32 20.50
C PRO A 21 -11.51 -6.86 20.09
N PHE A 22 -11.28 -6.50 18.84
CA PHE A 22 -11.58 -5.19 18.27
C PHE A 22 -11.87 -5.31 16.77
N VAL A 23 -12.65 -4.38 16.23
CA VAL A 23 -12.98 -4.34 14.79
C VAL A 23 -11.85 -3.75 13.95
N GLY A 24 -11.85 -4.06 12.66
CA GLY A 24 -11.18 -3.25 11.64
C GLY A 24 -9.94 -3.87 11.00
N GLY A 25 -9.36 -4.90 11.62
CA GLY A 25 -8.26 -5.69 11.04
C GLY A 25 -7.15 -4.83 10.43
N ASN A 26 -6.70 -5.18 9.22
CA ASN A 26 -5.69 -4.42 8.47
C ASN A 26 -6.07 -2.95 8.21
N THR A 27 -7.36 -2.64 8.10
CA THR A 27 -7.80 -1.26 7.81
C THR A 27 -7.41 -0.32 8.94
N LEU A 28 -7.38 -0.78 10.20
CA LEU A 28 -6.86 0.03 11.31
C LEU A 28 -5.37 0.37 11.17
N LEU A 29 -4.59 -0.45 10.47
CA LEU A 29 -3.16 -0.23 10.27
C LEU A 29 -2.86 0.64 9.04
N ALA A 30 -3.89 1.02 8.27
CA ALA A 30 -3.71 1.78 7.06
C ALA A 30 -3.18 3.20 7.34
N ALA A 31 -2.14 3.57 6.60
CA ALA A 31 -1.55 4.92 6.58
C ALA A 31 -2.41 5.90 5.74
N SER A 32 -3.72 5.92 5.98
CA SER A 32 -4.70 6.94 5.51
C SER A 32 -5.13 7.01 4.04
N ALA A 33 -4.46 6.40 3.06
CA ALA A 33 -4.76 6.76 1.67
C ALA A 33 -6.06 6.13 1.13
N PHE A 34 -7.05 6.96 0.79
CA PHE A 34 -8.21 6.58 -0.02
C PHE A 34 -8.13 7.22 -1.41
N ASN A 35 -7.98 6.40 -2.46
CA ASN A 35 -7.83 6.90 -3.83
C ASN A 35 -9.19 7.15 -4.48
N ALA A 36 -9.42 8.38 -4.95
CA ALA A 36 -10.58 8.73 -5.74
C ALA A 36 -10.23 9.88 -6.70
N ALA A 37 -10.69 9.81 -7.95
CA ALA A 37 -10.63 10.97 -8.84
C ALA A 37 -11.66 12.00 -8.36
N ASN A 38 -11.22 13.17 -7.90
CA ASN A 38 -12.08 14.19 -7.27
C ASN A 38 -11.87 15.56 -7.93
N PRO A 39 -12.56 15.87 -9.04
CA PRO A 39 -12.31 17.08 -9.82
C PRO A 39 -12.26 18.39 -9.02
N GLU A 40 -12.93 18.48 -7.87
CA GLU A 40 -12.87 19.66 -6.99
C GLU A 40 -11.51 19.83 -6.32
N GLU A 41 -10.92 18.75 -5.79
CA GLU A 41 -9.60 18.80 -5.14
C GLU A 41 -8.47 18.88 -6.15
N GLN A 42 -8.58 18.10 -7.23
CA GLN A 42 -7.66 18.15 -8.37
C GLN A 42 -7.53 19.57 -8.96
N ARG A 43 -8.63 20.35 -9.00
CA ARG A 43 -8.63 21.74 -9.50
C ARG A 43 -7.82 22.73 -8.65
N LYS A 44 -7.49 22.38 -7.41
CA LYS A 44 -6.69 23.23 -6.50
C LYS A 44 -5.19 23.07 -6.72
N GLN A 45 -4.76 22.10 -7.54
CA GLN A 45 -3.36 21.80 -7.81
C GLN A 45 -2.99 22.10 -9.25
N GLU A 46 -1.73 22.44 -9.50
CA GLU A 46 -1.20 22.62 -10.85
C GLU A 46 -0.62 21.31 -11.39
N MET A 47 -0.82 21.06 -12.68
CA MET A 47 -0.25 19.92 -13.39
C MET A 47 1.11 20.29 -13.97
N SER A 48 2.12 19.45 -13.76
CA SER A 48 3.39 19.62 -14.48
C SER A 48 3.26 19.20 -15.95
N PRO A 49 4.07 19.76 -16.87
CA PRO A 49 4.12 19.29 -18.26
C PRO A 49 4.50 17.80 -18.39
N THR A 50 5.29 17.28 -17.45
CA THR A 50 5.67 15.86 -17.43
C THR A 50 4.49 14.96 -17.08
N MET A 51 3.58 15.39 -16.20
CA MET A 51 2.36 14.64 -15.88
C MET A 51 1.42 14.52 -17.08
N LEU A 52 1.30 15.56 -17.92
CA LEU A 52 0.53 15.45 -19.17
C LEU A 52 1.10 14.40 -20.12
N THR A 53 2.44 14.30 -20.18
CA THR A 53 3.12 13.28 -21.01
C THR A 53 2.78 11.88 -20.51
N VAL A 54 2.75 11.64 -19.20
CA VAL A 54 2.34 10.35 -18.62
C VAL A 54 0.92 9.95 -19.06
N ILE A 55 -0.03 10.89 -19.08
CA ILE A 55 -1.39 10.61 -19.55
C ILE A 55 -1.39 10.25 -21.04
N LYS A 56 -0.65 11.02 -21.86
CA LYS A 56 -0.53 10.78 -23.30
C LYS A 56 0.12 9.43 -23.63
N ASP A 57 1.12 9.02 -22.85
CA ASP A 57 1.75 7.72 -23.00
C ASP A 57 0.76 6.58 -22.68
N LEU A 58 -0.05 6.72 -21.62
CA LEU A 58 -1.05 5.73 -21.22
C LEU A 58 -2.16 5.54 -22.29
N ILE A 59 -2.64 6.63 -22.89
CA ILE A 59 -3.68 6.57 -23.94
C ILE A 59 -3.14 6.17 -25.31
N ALA A 60 -1.82 6.17 -25.49
CA ALA A 60 -1.13 5.71 -26.69
C ALA A 60 -0.78 4.21 -26.65
N LEU A 61 -0.89 3.55 -25.49
CA LEU A 61 -0.73 2.10 -25.39
C LEU A 61 -1.76 1.38 -26.26
N GLU A 62 -1.33 0.29 -26.91
CA GLU A 62 -2.24 -0.60 -27.63
C GLU A 62 -3.23 -1.23 -26.62
N PRO A 63 -4.55 -1.07 -26.81
CA PRO A 63 -5.53 -1.60 -25.87
C PRO A 63 -5.53 -3.13 -25.89
N VAL A 64 -5.44 -3.74 -24.71
CA VAL A 64 -5.48 -5.21 -24.56
C VAL A 64 -6.90 -5.78 -24.58
N ASP A 65 -7.91 -4.94 -24.37
CA ASP A 65 -9.33 -5.28 -24.43
C ASP A 65 -10.24 -4.05 -24.68
N GLU A 66 -11.54 -4.28 -24.80
CA GLU A 66 -12.55 -3.26 -25.04
C GLU A 66 -12.73 -2.27 -23.88
N TYR A 67 -12.44 -2.68 -22.64
CA TYR A 67 -12.57 -1.80 -21.47
C TYR A 67 -11.47 -0.76 -21.48
N MET A 68 -10.23 -1.19 -21.72
CA MET A 68 -9.07 -0.31 -21.87
C MET A 68 -9.27 0.67 -23.02
N ALA A 69 -9.69 0.18 -24.19
CA ALA A 69 -9.96 1.05 -25.35
C ALA A 69 -10.97 2.15 -25.02
N ARG A 70 -12.10 1.79 -24.39
CA ARG A 70 -13.14 2.74 -23.98
C ARG A 70 -12.61 3.79 -22.99
N TRP A 71 -11.88 3.37 -21.95
CA TRP A 71 -11.31 4.33 -20.99
C TRP A 71 -10.30 5.28 -21.66
N GLN A 72 -9.49 4.78 -22.59
CA GLN A 72 -8.57 5.62 -23.37
C GLN A 72 -9.32 6.61 -24.26
N ASP A 73 -10.42 6.21 -24.91
CA ASP A 73 -11.27 7.10 -25.71
C ASP A 73 -11.86 8.24 -24.86
N GLU A 74 -12.37 7.93 -23.66
CA GLU A 74 -12.87 8.93 -22.70
C GLU A 74 -11.76 9.93 -22.31
N ILE A 75 -10.57 9.44 -21.98
CA ILE A 75 -9.43 10.30 -21.61
C ILE A 75 -8.98 11.15 -22.80
N ARG A 76 -8.95 10.63 -24.03
CA ARG A 76 -8.58 11.42 -25.22
C ARG A 76 -9.53 12.61 -25.40
N ALA A 77 -10.84 12.38 -25.32
CA ALA A 77 -11.83 13.44 -25.43
C ALA A 77 -11.67 14.51 -24.33
N ASP A 78 -11.39 14.06 -23.10
CA ASP A 78 -11.16 14.96 -21.97
C ASP A 78 -9.88 15.79 -22.13
N ILE A 79 -8.78 15.18 -22.59
CA ILE A 79 -7.49 15.86 -22.77
C ILE A 79 -7.54 16.86 -23.92
N GLU A 80 -8.23 16.55 -25.01
CA GLU A 80 -8.48 17.53 -26.10
C GLU A 80 -9.18 18.79 -25.57
N LYS A 81 -10.19 18.61 -24.72
CA LYS A 81 -10.88 19.73 -24.06
C LYS A 81 -9.98 20.48 -23.08
N TYR A 82 -9.24 19.75 -22.24
CA TYR A 82 -8.30 20.32 -21.27
C TYR A 82 -7.28 21.24 -21.95
N GLU A 83 -6.69 20.79 -23.07
CA GLU A 83 -5.73 21.56 -23.85
C GLU A 83 -6.38 22.75 -24.57
N ALA A 84 -7.58 22.58 -25.15
CA ALA A 84 -8.31 23.65 -25.82
C ALA A 84 -8.71 24.79 -24.88
N GLU A 85 -8.99 24.49 -23.61
CA GLU A 85 -9.31 25.47 -22.57
C GLU A 85 -8.06 26.17 -22.01
N GLY A 86 -6.85 25.70 -22.35
CA GLY A 86 -5.61 26.19 -21.75
C GLY A 86 -5.56 25.91 -20.24
N ALA A 87 -6.18 24.82 -19.80
CA ALA A 87 -6.22 24.43 -18.40
C ALA A 87 -4.81 24.09 -17.88
N THR A 88 -4.57 24.41 -16.61
CA THR A 88 -3.30 24.13 -15.92
C THR A 88 -3.46 23.32 -14.65
N TYR A 89 -4.70 23.00 -14.26
CA TYR A 89 -4.97 22.23 -13.05
C TYR A 89 -4.62 20.75 -13.21
N LEU A 90 -4.37 20.03 -12.11
CA LEU A 90 -4.11 18.58 -12.14
C LEU A 90 -5.29 17.83 -12.79
N TYR A 91 -5.09 17.24 -13.97
CA TYR A 91 -6.13 16.44 -14.61
C TYR A 91 -6.27 15.07 -13.91
N ASP A 92 -7.51 14.66 -13.65
CA ASP A 92 -7.84 13.28 -13.29
C ASP A 92 -9.29 12.98 -13.68
N SER A 93 -9.61 11.70 -13.81
CA SER A 93 -10.94 11.23 -14.13
C SER A 93 -11.13 9.78 -13.66
N PRO A 94 -12.37 9.30 -13.47
CA PRO A 94 -12.62 7.88 -13.26
C PRO A 94 -11.97 7.02 -14.35
N ALA A 95 -12.00 7.45 -15.62
CA ALA A 95 -11.35 6.75 -16.73
C ALA A 95 -9.82 6.65 -16.55
N LEU A 96 -9.15 7.74 -16.17
CA LEU A 96 -7.71 7.72 -15.90
C LEU A 96 -7.37 6.82 -14.71
N HIS A 97 -8.18 6.87 -13.64
CA HIS A 97 -8.00 6.02 -12.47
C HIS A 97 -8.13 4.53 -12.82
N LYS A 98 -9.12 4.15 -13.65
CA LYS A 98 -9.32 2.78 -14.16
C LYS A 98 -8.16 2.33 -15.03
N LEU A 99 -7.75 3.14 -16.00
CA LEU A 99 -6.65 2.84 -16.90
C LEU A 99 -5.34 2.62 -16.14
N GLN A 100 -5.00 3.51 -15.21
CA GLN A 100 -3.79 3.36 -14.38
C GLN A 100 -3.84 2.13 -13.48
N THR A 101 -5.00 1.82 -12.90
CA THR A 101 -5.18 0.61 -12.08
C THR A 101 -4.95 -0.65 -12.92
N TYR A 102 -5.46 -0.67 -14.15
CA TYR A 102 -5.35 -1.83 -15.03
C TYR A 102 -3.93 -2.02 -15.57
N VAL A 103 -3.31 -0.93 -16.05
CA VAL A 103 -1.91 -0.94 -16.53
C VAL A 103 -0.94 -1.25 -15.39
N GLY A 104 -1.13 -0.64 -14.22
CA GLY A 104 -0.28 -0.87 -13.05
C GLY A 104 -0.44 -2.26 -12.42
N GLY A 105 -1.58 -2.91 -12.67
CA GLY A 105 -1.84 -4.31 -12.34
C GLY A 105 -1.49 -5.27 -13.46
N ASP A 106 -0.61 -4.89 -14.39
CA ASP A 106 -0.11 -5.70 -15.52
C ASP A 106 -1.23 -6.38 -16.32
N TYR A 107 -2.38 -5.72 -16.43
CA TYR A 107 -3.58 -6.19 -17.15
C TYR A 107 -4.20 -7.48 -16.61
N VAL A 108 -3.83 -7.93 -15.40
CA VAL A 108 -4.37 -9.18 -14.81
C VAL A 108 -5.63 -8.96 -13.97
N GLY A 109 -5.92 -7.71 -13.60
CA GLY A 109 -7.12 -7.36 -12.85
C GLY A 109 -8.38 -7.53 -13.71
N ASN A 110 -9.48 -7.97 -13.11
CA ASN A 110 -10.75 -8.12 -13.84
C ASN A 110 -11.28 -6.72 -14.22
N PRO A 111 -11.35 -6.37 -15.53
CA PRO A 111 -11.70 -5.01 -15.95
C PRO A 111 -13.12 -4.62 -15.55
N LYS A 112 -14.05 -5.57 -15.37
CA LYS A 112 -15.40 -5.30 -14.87
C LYS A 112 -15.40 -4.83 -13.42
N LEU A 113 -14.54 -5.41 -12.59
CA LEU A 113 -14.39 -5.00 -11.19
C LEU A 113 -13.66 -3.66 -11.10
N ILE A 114 -12.67 -3.42 -11.98
CA ILE A 114 -11.98 -2.15 -12.10
C ILE A 114 -12.96 -1.03 -12.52
N ASP A 115 -13.92 -1.32 -13.41
CA ASP A 115 -14.94 -0.35 -13.82
C ASP A 115 -15.78 0.10 -12.63
N VAL A 116 -16.31 -0.85 -11.86
CA VAL A 116 -17.06 -0.55 -10.63
C VAL A 116 -16.19 0.21 -9.63
N TYR A 117 -14.94 -0.21 -9.43
CA TYR A 117 -14.00 0.44 -8.51
C TYR A 117 -13.78 1.91 -8.88
N GLY A 118 -13.41 2.18 -10.12
CA GLY A 118 -13.10 3.54 -10.57
C GLY A 118 -14.31 4.46 -10.58
N ASP A 119 -15.48 3.95 -11.00
CA ASP A 119 -16.71 4.72 -11.07
C ASP A 119 -17.27 5.05 -9.68
N LYS A 120 -17.10 4.14 -8.71
CA LYS A 120 -17.63 4.29 -7.36
C LYS A 120 -16.64 4.85 -6.34
N ALA A 121 -15.41 5.14 -6.74
CA ALA A 121 -14.39 5.62 -5.81
C ALA A 121 -14.78 6.96 -5.15
N LEU A 122 -15.19 7.96 -5.93
CA LEU A 122 -15.59 9.26 -5.39
C LEU A 122 -16.87 9.18 -4.55
N GLU A 123 -17.86 8.40 -5.01
CA GLU A 123 -19.10 8.13 -4.26
C GLU A 123 -18.80 7.46 -2.92
N SER A 124 -17.87 6.51 -2.88
CA SER A 124 -17.44 5.83 -1.65
C SER A 124 -16.74 6.78 -0.69
N LEU A 125 -15.94 7.72 -1.20
CA LEU A 125 -15.30 8.77 -0.41
C LEU A 125 -16.35 9.69 0.22
N GLN A 126 -17.34 10.13 -0.57
CA GLN A 126 -18.43 10.98 -0.10
C GLN A 126 -19.31 10.25 0.92
N TRP A 127 -19.59 8.96 0.69
CA TRP A 127 -20.32 8.10 1.63
C TRP A 127 -19.60 7.96 2.98
N LEU A 128 -18.27 7.85 2.99
CA LEU A 128 -17.49 7.88 4.22
C LEU A 128 -17.65 9.24 4.93
N SER A 129 -17.65 10.35 4.19
CA SER A 129 -17.91 11.68 4.75
C SER A 129 -19.31 11.78 5.39
N GLU A 130 -20.35 11.20 4.78
CA GLU A 130 -21.69 11.14 5.37
C GLU A 130 -21.73 10.42 6.72
N LEU A 131 -20.85 9.43 6.93
CA LEU A 131 -20.73 8.71 8.18
C LEU A 131 -19.89 9.46 9.23
N GLY A 132 -19.25 10.57 8.85
CA GLY A 132 -18.48 11.43 9.73
C GLY A 132 -16.96 11.34 9.55
N VAL A 133 -16.47 10.82 8.43
CA VAL A 133 -15.04 10.90 8.09
C VAL A 133 -14.71 12.29 7.55
N ASN A 134 -13.76 12.97 8.18
CA ASN A 134 -13.26 14.26 7.70
C ASN A 134 -11.97 14.07 6.90
N TRP A 135 -11.77 14.85 5.85
CA TRP A 135 -10.63 14.73 4.92
C TRP A 135 -9.78 15.99 4.91
N LYS A 136 -8.47 15.83 4.72
CA LYS A 136 -7.58 16.96 4.44
C LYS A 136 -7.96 17.53 3.07
N GLU A 137 -7.84 18.84 2.93
CA GLU A 137 -8.04 19.51 1.64
C GLU A 137 -6.96 19.08 0.64
N ASP A 138 -5.71 18.90 1.07
CA ASP A 138 -4.65 18.47 0.17
C ASP A 138 -4.72 16.98 -0.16
N ILE A 139 -4.84 16.68 -1.46
CA ILE A 139 -4.60 15.34 -2.00
C ILE A 139 -3.12 15.14 -2.31
N THR A 140 -2.65 13.91 -2.14
CA THR A 140 -1.25 13.55 -2.34
C THR A 140 -1.13 12.30 -3.23
N SER A 141 0.10 11.90 -3.53
CA SER A 141 0.40 10.56 -4.04
C SER A 141 0.90 9.69 -2.88
N ALA A 142 0.08 8.75 -2.41
CA ALA A 142 0.51 7.79 -1.41
C ALA A 142 1.64 6.89 -1.96
N VAL A 143 2.43 6.28 -1.08
CA VAL A 143 3.50 5.34 -1.50
C VAL A 143 2.90 4.22 -2.36
N GLY A 144 3.38 4.10 -3.60
CA GLY A 144 2.90 3.14 -4.59
C GLY A 144 1.68 3.60 -5.41
N ALA A 145 1.13 4.79 -5.17
CA ALA A 145 0.21 5.44 -6.10
C ALA A 145 1.01 6.05 -7.25
N THR A 146 0.49 5.92 -8.48
CA THR A 146 1.12 6.47 -9.69
C THR A 146 0.54 7.83 -10.08
N TRP A 147 -0.34 8.40 -9.25
CA TRP A 147 -1.02 9.66 -9.51
C TRP A 147 -1.52 10.30 -8.22
N THR A 148 -1.59 11.63 -8.22
CA THR A 148 -2.05 12.42 -7.08
C THR A 148 -3.57 12.37 -6.98
N ARG A 149 -4.07 11.43 -6.17
CA ARG A 149 -5.51 11.26 -5.88
C ARG A 149 -5.79 10.62 -4.51
N SER A 150 -4.78 10.55 -3.66
CA SER A 150 -4.87 9.97 -2.33
C SER A 150 -5.43 10.99 -1.35
N HIS A 151 -6.63 10.73 -0.86
CA HIS A 151 -7.29 11.51 0.16
C HIS A 151 -6.93 10.95 1.53
N THR A 152 -6.58 11.84 2.45
CA THR A 152 -6.12 11.50 3.80
C THR A 152 -7.16 11.99 4.81
N PRO A 153 -7.71 11.15 5.68
CA PRO A 153 -8.55 11.61 6.77
C PRO A 153 -7.80 12.57 7.72
N THR A 154 -8.52 13.52 8.32
CA THR A 154 -7.97 14.45 9.34
C THR A 154 -8.08 13.88 10.75
N ASP A 155 -9.09 13.05 10.98
CA ASP A 155 -9.30 12.45 12.30
C ASP A 155 -8.22 11.41 12.57
N ASP A 156 -7.60 11.50 13.75
CA ASP A 156 -6.59 10.56 14.21
C ASP A 156 -6.97 10.02 15.59
N TRP A 157 -7.60 8.84 15.61
CA TRP A 157 -7.86 8.07 16.84
C TRP A 157 -6.72 7.08 17.13
N GLY A 158 -5.47 7.50 16.90
CA GLY A 158 -4.24 6.71 17.09
C GLY A 158 -3.71 6.08 15.80
N SER A 159 -4.54 5.96 14.77
CA SER A 159 -4.11 5.71 13.40
C SER A 159 -5.09 6.33 12.41
N ASN A 160 -4.61 6.78 11.26
CA ASN A 160 -5.50 7.32 10.22
C ASN A 160 -6.49 6.28 9.68
N GLY A 161 -6.14 4.99 9.69
CA GLY A 161 -7.02 3.90 9.29
C GLY A 161 -8.23 3.71 10.20
N SER A 162 -8.15 4.15 11.47
CA SER A 162 -9.28 4.15 12.40
C SER A 162 -10.47 4.97 11.88
N SER A 163 -10.19 6.00 11.09
CA SER A 163 -11.21 6.89 10.54
C SER A 163 -12.12 6.20 9.53
N PHE A 164 -11.66 5.14 8.89
CA PHE A 164 -12.52 4.32 8.05
C PHE A 164 -13.39 3.34 8.85
N VAL A 165 -13.03 3.01 10.09
CA VAL A 165 -13.65 1.90 10.85
C VAL A 165 -14.60 2.41 11.92
N LEU A 166 -14.18 3.37 12.73
CA LEU A 166 -14.91 3.79 13.93
C LEU A 166 -16.25 4.48 13.62
N PRO A 167 -16.36 5.36 12.61
CA PRO A 167 -17.65 5.95 12.25
C PRO A 167 -18.66 4.90 11.77
N GLN A 168 -18.20 3.90 11.00
CA GLN A 168 -19.05 2.79 10.58
C GLN A 168 -19.48 1.91 11.76
N LYS A 169 -18.58 1.64 12.71
CA LYS A 169 -18.90 0.91 13.95
C LYS A 169 -20.01 1.61 14.72
N LYS A 170 -19.83 2.92 14.95
CA LYS A 170 -20.81 3.75 15.63
C LYS A 170 -22.17 3.69 14.92
N PHE A 171 -22.19 3.88 13.60
CA PHE A 171 -23.42 3.80 12.81
C PHE A 171 -24.13 2.45 13.00
N ILE A 172 -23.39 1.33 12.93
CA ILE A 172 -23.97 -0.01 13.08
C ILE A 172 -24.62 -0.18 14.45
N GLU A 173 -23.94 0.21 15.52
CA GLU A 173 -24.44 0.10 16.90
C GLU A 173 -25.66 1.00 17.14
N GLU A 174 -25.65 2.24 16.63
CA GLU A 174 -26.75 3.20 16.78
C GLU A 174 -27.99 2.81 15.97
N ASN A 175 -27.84 2.01 14.91
CA ASN A 175 -28.93 1.56 14.04
C ASN A 175 -29.34 0.10 14.28
N GLY A 176 -28.97 -0.48 15.43
CA GLY A 176 -29.46 -1.79 15.88
C GLY A 176 -28.75 -3.01 15.27
N GLY A 177 -27.65 -2.80 14.54
CA GLY A 177 -26.76 -3.89 14.13
C GLY A 177 -25.97 -4.43 15.32
N LYS A 178 -25.63 -5.71 15.28
CA LYS A 178 -24.83 -6.37 16.34
C LYS A 178 -23.42 -6.62 15.86
N ILE A 179 -22.44 -6.35 16.71
CA ILE A 179 -21.03 -6.68 16.48
C ILE A 179 -20.60 -7.66 17.59
N LEU A 180 -20.24 -8.87 17.19
CA LEU A 180 -19.76 -9.93 18.07
C LEU A 180 -18.25 -10.05 17.88
N LEU A 181 -17.51 -9.51 18.85
CA LEU A 181 -16.05 -9.59 18.94
C LEU A 181 -15.66 -10.95 19.53
N GLU A 182 -14.41 -11.37 19.30
CA GLU A 182 -13.91 -12.66 19.79
C GLU A 182 -14.75 -13.86 19.30
N HIS A 183 -15.41 -13.73 18.15
CA HIS A 183 -16.19 -14.80 17.50
C HIS A 183 -15.52 -15.18 16.19
N LYS A 184 -14.80 -16.30 16.19
CA LYS A 184 -14.15 -16.84 15.00
C LYS A 184 -15.14 -17.74 14.25
N ALA A 185 -15.58 -17.30 13.07
CA ALA A 185 -16.29 -18.17 12.14
C ALA A 185 -15.30 -19.16 11.50
N GLU A 186 -15.70 -20.42 11.42
CA GLU A 186 -14.84 -21.53 10.97
C GLU A 186 -15.47 -22.34 9.83
N GLU A 187 -16.80 -22.33 9.70
CA GLU A 187 -17.51 -23.03 8.64
C GLU A 187 -18.74 -22.23 8.15
N LEU A 188 -19.01 -22.31 6.85
CA LEU A 188 -20.28 -21.87 6.27
C LEU A 188 -21.33 -22.97 6.41
N VAL A 189 -22.53 -22.61 6.87
CA VAL A 189 -23.67 -23.54 6.94
C VAL A 189 -24.39 -23.54 5.59
N VAL A 190 -24.48 -24.70 4.95
CA VAL A 190 -25.10 -24.88 3.63
C VAL A 190 -26.32 -25.78 3.73
N GLU A 191 -27.47 -25.29 3.24
CA GLU A 191 -28.72 -26.02 3.15
C GLU A 191 -29.27 -25.89 1.72
N ASP A 192 -29.62 -27.00 1.08
CA ASP A 192 -30.15 -27.03 -0.29
C ASP A 192 -29.30 -26.24 -1.30
N GLY A 193 -27.97 -26.29 -1.14
CA GLY A 193 -27.02 -25.56 -2.00
C GLY A 193 -26.94 -24.06 -1.73
N LYS A 194 -27.61 -23.55 -0.69
CA LYS A 194 -27.58 -22.15 -0.26
C LYS A 194 -26.80 -22.00 1.04
N VAL A 195 -25.92 -21.00 1.11
CA VAL A 195 -25.31 -20.57 2.38
C VAL A 195 -26.36 -19.85 3.22
N VAL A 196 -26.64 -20.40 4.40
CA VAL A 196 -27.69 -19.91 5.32
C VAL A 196 -27.13 -19.40 6.66
N GLY A 197 -25.82 -19.53 6.88
CA GLY A 197 -25.23 -19.11 8.15
C GLY A 197 -23.74 -19.42 8.26
N VAL A 198 -23.21 -19.20 9.45
CA VAL A 198 -21.85 -19.52 9.85
C VAL A 198 -21.86 -20.21 11.21
N LYS A 199 -20.90 -21.10 11.43
CA LYS A 199 -20.60 -21.65 12.76
C LYS A 199 -19.11 -21.51 13.08
N GLY A 200 -18.79 -21.55 14.35
CA GLY A 200 -17.42 -21.46 14.83
C GLY A 200 -17.36 -21.38 16.36
N THR A 201 -16.31 -20.75 16.88
CA THR A 201 -16.06 -20.68 18.32
C THR A 201 -15.78 -19.27 18.79
N THR A 202 -16.21 -18.95 20.00
CA THR A 202 -15.76 -17.77 20.75
C THR A 202 -14.33 -17.96 21.25
N ALA A 203 -13.68 -16.89 21.74
CA ALA A 203 -12.33 -16.97 22.31
C ALA A 203 -12.20 -17.91 23.52
N ASP A 204 -13.28 -18.16 24.27
CA ASP A 204 -13.31 -19.13 25.38
C ASP A 204 -13.60 -20.57 24.92
N GLY A 205 -13.75 -20.80 23.61
CA GLY A 205 -14.02 -22.10 23.01
C GLY A 205 -15.51 -22.49 22.95
N THR A 206 -16.42 -21.60 23.36
CA THR A 206 -17.86 -21.86 23.26
C THR A 206 -18.28 -21.92 21.78
N PRO A 207 -18.93 -23.01 21.32
CA PRO A 207 -19.41 -23.09 19.95
C PRO A 207 -20.61 -22.16 19.73
N PHE A 208 -20.68 -21.56 18.55
CA PHE A 208 -21.83 -20.78 18.11
C PHE A 208 -22.26 -21.17 16.69
N GLU A 209 -23.55 -20.96 16.40
CA GLU A 209 -24.11 -20.98 15.05
C GLU A 209 -24.99 -19.74 14.88
N LEU A 210 -24.79 -19.02 13.78
CA LEU A 210 -25.57 -17.83 13.42
C LEU A 210 -26.15 -18.03 12.02
N ARG A 211 -27.45 -17.72 11.88
CA ARG A 211 -28.17 -17.84 10.61
C ARG A 211 -28.53 -16.47 10.05
N GLY A 212 -28.41 -16.33 8.74
CA GLY A 212 -28.79 -15.14 8.00
C GLY A 212 -29.88 -15.47 6.97
N GLU A 213 -31.03 -14.79 7.05
CA GLU A 213 -32.16 -15.06 6.14
C GLU A 213 -31.82 -14.75 4.67
N LYS A 214 -31.00 -13.71 4.46
CA LYS A 214 -30.61 -13.23 3.12
C LYS A 214 -29.30 -13.84 2.64
N GLY A 215 -28.36 -14.12 3.53
CA GLY A 215 -27.08 -14.74 3.19
C GLY A 215 -25.96 -14.33 4.14
N VAL A 216 -24.73 -14.65 3.75
CA VAL A 216 -23.50 -14.35 4.47
C VAL A 216 -22.59 -13.50 3.57
N VAL A 217 -21.99 -12.44 4.11
CA VAL A 217 -21.00 -11.61 3.42
C VAL A 217 -19.63 -11.88 4.03
N LEU A 218 -18.69 -12.40 3.24
CA LEU A 218 -17.31 -12.57 3.65
C LEU A 218 -16.53 -11.27 3.44
N ALA A 219 -16.08 -10.66 4.52
CA ALA A 219 -15.26 -9.44 4.52
C ALA A 219 -14.01 -9.64 5.42
N THR A 220 -13.38 -10.80 5.30
CA THR A 220 -12.43 -11.37 6.29
C THR A 220 -10.97 -10.96 6.08
N GLY A 221 -10.68 -10.11 5.09
CA GLY A 221 -9.31 -9.77 4.72
C GLY A 221 -8.52 -10.96 4.16
N GLY A 222 -7.22 -10.73 3.92
CA GLY A 222 -6.35 -11.68 3.20
C GLY A 222 -5.60 -12.67 4.08
N PHE A 223 -4.57 -13.28 3.50
CA PHE A 223 -3.75 -14.34 4.12
C PHE A 223 -2.27 -13.97 4.30
N ALA A 224 -1.94 -12.68 4.27
CA ALA A 224 -0.58 -12.18 4.36
C ALA A 224 0.18 -12.56 5.65
N ALA A 225 -0.54 -12.95 6.72
CA ALA A 225 0.04 -13.44 7.97
C ALA A 225 0.06 -14.98 8.07
N ASN A 226 -0.30 -15.70 7.02
CA ASN A 226 -0.30 -17.18 6.98
C ASN A 226 0.88 -17.69 6.12
N PRO A 227 2.00 -18.15 6.73
CA PRO A 227 3.14 -18.70 5.99
C PRO A 227 2.76 -19.84 5.04
N GLU A 228 1.88 -20.75 5.45
CA GLU A 228 1.50 -21.92 4.65
C GLU A 228 0.72 -21.51 3.39
N MET A 229 -0.23 -20.59 3.51
CA MET A 229 -0.93 -20.05 2.33
C MET A 229 0.00 -19.21 1.45
N ARG A 230 0.91 -18.44 2.05
CA ARG A 230 1.93 -17.69 1.29
C ARG A 230 2.78 -18.63 0.45
N GLU A 231 3.29 -19.71 1.04
CA GLU A 231 4.08 -20.73 0.34
C GLU A 231 3.25 -21.46 -0.73
N LYS A 232 2.02 -21.89 -0.40
CA LYS A 232 1.12 -22.59 -1.34
C LYS A 232 0.85 -21.78 -2.61
N TYR A 233 0.65 -20.46 -2.47
CA TYR A 233 0.19 -19.63 -3.58
C TYR A 233 1.27 -18.77 -4.24
N ASN A 234 2.41 -18.51 -3.57
CA ASN A 234 3.47 -17.70 -4.15
C ASN A 234 4.02 -18.33 -5.45
N LYS A 235 3.85 -17.62 -6.57
CA LYS A 235 4.47 -17.98 -7.87
C LYS A 235 5.47 -16.95 -8.36
N PHE A 236 5.59 -15.81 -7.68
CA PHE A 236 6.27 -14.62 -8.20
C PHE A 236 7.56 -14.30 -7.44
N TRP A 237 7.53 -14.37 -6.11
CA TRP A 237 8.65 -13.94 -5.28
C TRP A 237 9.65 -15.07 -5.09
N ALA A 238 10.77 -15.02 -5.81
CA ALA A 238 11.89 -15.88 -5.51
C ALA A 238 12.52 -15.47 -4.17
N ASN A 239 12.96 -16.46 -3.39
CA ASN A 239 13.55 -16.28 -2.05
C ASN A 239 12.60 -15.68 -0.99
N ALA A 240 11.28 -15.67 -1.23
CA ALA A 240 10.29 -15.34 -0.22
C ALA A 240 9.96 -16.56 0.65
N GLY A 241 10.80 -16.82 1.66
CA GLY A 241 10.61 -17.87 2.64
C GLY A 241 9.52 -17.57 3.70
N PRO A 242 9.20 -18.55 4.57
CA PRO A 242 8.19 -18.39 5.62
C PRO A 242 8.55 -17.28 6.63
N ASP A 243 9.85 -16.99 6.78
CA ASP A 243 10.40 -15.99 7.70
C ASP A 243 10.29 -14.56 7.18
N VAL A 244 9.84 -14.35 5.93
CA VAL A 244 9.60 -12.99 5.42
C VAL A 244 8.52 -12.33 6.29
N PRO A 245 8.81 -11.15 6.87
CA PRO A 245 7.88 -10.45 7.73
C PRO A 245 6.61 -10.01 7.01
N THR A 246 5.61 -9.60 7.77
CA THR A 246 4.33 -9.11 7.26
C THR A 246 3.94 -7.83 7.97
N THR A 247 3.35 -6.88 7.24
CA THR A 247 2.77 -5.65 7.81
C THR A 247 1.35 -5.85 8.33
N ASN A 248 0.82 -7.07 8.20
CA ASN A 248 -0.56 -7.40 8.53
C ASN A 248 -0.67 -7.84 10.00
N PRO A 249 -1.83 -7.66 10.65
CA PRO A 249 -2.05 -8.25 11.96
C PRO A 249 -1.99 -9.78 11.83
N SER A 250 -1.61 -10.44 12.92
CA SER A 250 -1.56 -11.91 13.02
C SER A 250 -2.89 -12.59 12.69
N SER A 251 -3.99 -11.84 12.68
CA SER A 251 -5.33 -12.28 12.30
C SER A 251 -5.56 -12.40 10.79
N SER A 252 -4.69 -11.86 9.92
CA SER A 252 -4.87 -11.94 8.45
C SER A 252 -4.43 -13.31 7.90
N THR A 253 -5.18 -14.35 8.24
CA THR A 253 -4.80 -15.76 8.04
C THR A 253 -5.54 -16.48 6.91
N GLY A 254 -6.46 -15.80 6.21
CA GLY A 254 -7.21 -16.38 5.09
C GLY A 254 -8.41 -17.25 5.47
N ASP A 255 -8.88 -17.22 6.74
CA ASP A 255 -9.95 -18.11 7.22
C ASP A 255 -11.22 -18.05 6.36
N GLY A 256 -11.63 -16.85 5.91
CA GLY A 256 -12.79 -16.71 5.02
C GLY A 256 -12.59 -17.30 3.63
N ILE A 257 -11.36 -17.29 3.12
CA ILE A 257 -11.01 -17.92 1.83
C ILE A 257 -11.14 -19.45 1.97
N LEU A 258 -10.62 -20.02 3.06
CA LEU A 258 -10.72 -21.45 3.33
C LEU A 258 -12.17 -21.89 3.52
N MET A 259 -12.97 -21.08 4.23
CA MET A 259 -14.42 -21.31 4.37
C MET A 259 -15.15 -21.30 3.02
N ALA A 260 -14.78 -20.38 2.11
CA ALA A 260 -15.37 -20.30 0.78
C ALA A 260 -14.95 -21.47 -0.11
N GLU A 261 -13.65 -21.82 -0.12
CA GLU A 261 -13.12 -22.96 -0.87
C GLU A 261 -13.79 -24.28 -0.42
N ALA A 262 -14.01 -24.45 0.89
CA ALA A 262 -14.65 -25.64 1.45
C ALA A 262 -16.10 -25.87 0.94
N VAL A 263 -16.80 -24.83 0.51
CA VAL A 263 -18.14 -24.93 -0.10
C VAL A 263 -18.12 -24.86 -1.63
N GLY A 264 -16.94 -24.99 -2.24
CA GLY A 264 -16.77 -25.07 -3.69
C GLY A 264 -16.66 -23.72 -4.40
N ALA A 265 -16.35 -22.63 -3.67
CA ALA A 265 -16.06 -21.36 -4.32
C ALA A 265 -14.75 -21.47 -5.13
N ASN A 266 -14.75 -20.89 -6.33
CA ASN A 266 -13.52 -20.68 -7.09
C ASN A 266 -12.71 -19.55 -6.42
N LEU A 267 -11.38 -19.67 -6.48
CA LEU A 267 -10.44 -18.65 -6.03
C LEU A 267 -9.72 -18.05 -7.23
N VAL A 268 -9.60 -16.73 -7.29
CA VAL A 268 -8.90 -16.03 -8.38
C VAL A 268 -7.83 -15.12 -7.82
N GLY A 269 -6.66 -15.11 -8.46
CA GLY A 269 -5.55 -14.18 -8.15
C GLY A 269 -4.76 -14.51 -6.88
N MET A 270 -4.91 -15.71 -6.35
CA MET A 270 -4.23 -16.14 -5.12
C MET A 270 -2.69 -16.02 -5.22
N GLU A 271 -2.11 -16.12 -6.41
CA GLU A 271 -0.67 -15.97 -6.64
C GLU A 271 -0.16 -14.53 -6.51
N TRP A 272 -1.05 -13.54 -6.60
CA TRP A 272 -0.70 -12.13 -6.59
C TRP A 272 -0.58 -11.64 -5.14
N ILE A 273 0.58 -11.92 -4.56
CA ILE A 273 0.97 -11.45 -3.23
C ILE A 273 1.81 -10.19 -3.42
N GLN A 274 1.49 -9.09 -2.76
CA GLN A 274 2.26 -7.85 -2.82
C GLN A 274 3.14 -7.70 -1.58
N MET A 275 4.41 -7.37 -1.79
CA MET A 275 5.33 -6.92 -0.74
C MET A 275 5.44 -5.40 -0.72
N VAL A 276 5.74 -4.84 0.44
CA VAL A 276 6.28 -3.48 0.60
C VAL A 276 7.76 -3.56 0.91
N THR A 277 8.52 -2.56 0.45
CA THR A 277 9.97 -2.50 0.58
C THR A 277 10.43 -2.37 2.02
N PHE A 278 9.65 -1.73 2.89
CA PHE A 278 9.99 -1.49 4.29
C PHE A 278 8.74 -1.64 5.17
N SER A 279 8.89 -2.38 6.27
CA SER A 279 7.87 -2.52 7.32
C SER A 279 8.17 -1.72 8.58
N ASP A 280 9.44 -1.39 8.82
CA ASP A 280 9.85 -0.72 10.05
C ASP A 280 9.92 0.80 9.85
N ALA A 281 9.15 1.49 10.68
CA ALA A 281 8.72 2.87 10.49
C ALA A 281 9.72 3.91 11.00
N ALA A 282 10.99 3.55 11.16
CA ALA A 282 11.96 4.43 11.83
C ALA A 282 12.21 5.71 11.03
N ILE A 283 12.42 5.62 9.71
CA ILE A 283 12.82 6.77 8.89
C ILE A 283 12.12 6.73 7.53
N THR A 284 11.29 7.74 7.25
CA THR A 284 10.56 7.89 5.98
C THR A 284 10.99 9.15 5.25
N ALA A 285 12.23 9.19 4.74
CA ALA A 285 12.54 10.18 3.72
C ALA A 285 11.93 9.78 2.38
N ALA A 286 11.64 10.79 1.55
CA ALA A 286 11.34 10.56 0.14
C ALA A 286 12.44 9.70 -0.51
N ILE A 287 12.06 8.88 -1.48
CA ILE A 287 13.01 8.05 -2.25
C ILE A 287 14.15 8.91 -2.81
N GLU A 288 13.82 10.15 -3.18
CA GLU A 288 14.71 11.20 -3.69
C GLU A 288 15.79 11.68 -2.69
N ASN A 289 15.70 11.29 -1.42
CA ASN A 289 16.64 11.75 -0.40
C ASN A 289 17.36 10.56 0.26
N SER A 290 17.46 9.44 -0.45
CA SER A 290 18.06 8.21 0.09
C SER A 290 18.69 7.34 -0.98
N ILE A 291 19.71 6.57 -0.59
CA ILE A 291 20.24 5.46 -1.39
C ILE A 291 20.01 4.13 -0.69
N GLN A 292 19.90 3.06 -1.46
CA GLN A 292 19.86 1.70 -0.94
C GLN A 292 21.15 0.97 -1.27
N VAL A 293 21.87 0.51 -0.25
CA VAL A 293 23.13 -0.22 -0.39
C VAL A 293 23.02 -1.63 0.19
N ASN A 294 23.72 -2.57 -0.43
CA ASN A 294 23.88 -3.93 0.10
C ASN A 294 24.97 -3.97 1.18
N GLN A 295 25.25 -5.17 1.69
CA GLN A 295 26.25 -5.46 2.71
C GLN A 295 27.69 -5.17 2.25
N ALA A 296 27.92 -5.07 0.93
CA ALA A 296 29.19 -4.65 0.35
C ALA A 296 29.33 -3.12 0.21
N GLY A 297 28.27 -2.35 0.51
CA GLY A 297 28.26 -0.89 0.36
C GLY A 297 27.94 -0.42 -1.07
N GLU A 298 27.41 -1.30 -1.92
CA GLU A 298 27.10 -1.02 -3.32
C GLU A 298 25.58 -0.83 -3.52
N ARG A 299 25.20 0.06 -4.43
CA ARG A 299 23.82 0.14 -4.93
C ARG A 299 23.53 -1.04 -5.85
N PHE A 300 22.33 -1.59 -5.75
CA PHE A 300 21.94 -2.81 -6.49
C PHE A 300 20.60 -2.69 -7.23
N VAL A 301 19.84 -1.61 -7.00
CA VAL A 301 18.54 -1.36 -7.62
C VAL A 301 18.28 0.13 -7.77
N ARG A 302 17.40 0.50 -8.71
CA ARG A 302 16.93 1.87 -8.88
C ARG A 302 15.86 2.16 -7.82
N GLU A 303 16.13 3.08 -6.90
CA GLU A 303 15.32 3.29 -5.70
C GLU A 303 13.90 3.82 -5.98
N ASP A 304 13.67 4.44 -7.16
CA ASP A 304 12.38 4.91 -7.67
C ASP A 304 11.67 3.88 -8.59
N GLY A 305 12.20 2.65 -8.66
CA GLY A 305 11.64 1.56 -9.43
C GLY A 305 10.25 1.13 -8.95
N ARG A 306 9.62 0.22 -9.72
CA ARG A 306 8.36 -0.38 -9.26
C ARG A 306 8.60 -1.17 -7.97
N ARG A 307 7.58 -1.23 -7.12
CA ARG A 307 7.65 -1.87 -5.80
C ARG A 307 8.04 -3.35 -5.89
N ASP A 308 7.59 -4.04 -6.94
CA ASP A 308 7.94 -5.43 -7.23
C ASP A 308 9.43 -5.61 -7.53
N GLU A 309 9.98 -4.80 -8.43
CA GLU A 309 11.41 -4.82 -8.78
C GLU A 309 12.29 -4.52 -7.56
N LEU A 310 11.91 -3.53 -6.74
CA LEU A 310 12.62 -3.15 -5.53
C LEU A 310 12.64 -4.29 -4.50
N CYS A 311 11.47 -4.84 -4.14
CA CYS A 311 11.37 -5.91 -3.17
C CYS A 311 12.14 -7.16 -3.61
N GLN A 312 12.04 -7.54 -4.89
CA GLN A 312 12.73 -8.71 -5.43
C GLN A 312 14.25 -8.52 -5.38
N ALA A 313 14.75 -7.34 -5.74
CA ALA A 313 16.18 -7.03 -5.67
C ALA A 313 16.73 -7.09 -4.24
N ILE A 314 15.93 -6.70 -3.24
CA ILE A 314 16.32 -6.81 -1.82
C ILE A 314 16.33 -8.27 -1.35
N LEU A 315 15.33 -9.08 -1.74
CA LEU A 315 15.29 -10.52 -1.43
C LEU A 315 16.48 -11.30 -2.01
N GLU A 316 17.08 -10.79 -3.09
CA GLU A 316 18.27 -11.38 -3.72
C GLU A 316 19.58 -11.00 -3.02
N GLN A 317 19.57 -10.01 -2.12
CA GLN A 317 20.74 -9.67 -1.32
C GLN A 317 20.99 -10.71 -0.22
N GLU A 318 22.23 -10.78 0.27
CA GLU A 318 22.60 -11.69 1.35
C GLU A 318 21.73 -11.42 2.59
N GLY A 319 21.04 -12.45 3.08
CA GLY A 319 20.13 -12.33 4.23
C GLY A 319 18.80 -11.61 3.94
N GLY A 320 18.50 -11.26 2.68
CA GLY A 320 17.20 -10.69 2.28
C GLY A 320 16.94 -9.28 2.81
N TYR A 321 18.00 -8.49 3.00
CA TYR A 321 17.91 -7.12 3.51
C TYR A 321 18.90 -6.19 2.80
N CYS A 322 18.64 -4.88 2.90
CA CYS A 322 19.55 -3.83 2.50
C CYS A 322 19.64 -2.75 3.58
N TYR A 323 20.49 -1.75 3.36
CA TYR A 323 20.58 -0.56 4.19
C TYR A 323 20.13 0.66 3.39
N ARG A 324 19.21 1.44 3.95
CA ARG A 324 18.76 2.70 3.36
C ARG A 324 19.41 3.86 4.11
N ILE A 325 20.19 4.65 3.39
CA ILE A 325 21.02 5.73 3.95
C ILE A 325 20.43 7.09 3.60
N TYR A 326 20.46 8.00 4.58
CA TYR A 326 19.91 9.35 4.49
C TYR A 326 20.95 10.39 4.95
N ASP A 327 20.92 11.61 4.39
CA ASP A 327 21.69 12.74 4.95
C ASP A 327 21.03 13.33 6.20
N ALA A 328 21.87 14.02 6.98
CA ALA A 328 21.43 14.82 8.11
C ALA A 328 20.43 15.92 7.75
N HIS A 329 20.51 16.52 6.56
CA HIS A 329 19.62 17.61 6.17
C HIS A 329 18.18 17.12 6.07
N THR A 330 17.99 15.95 5.48
CA THR A 330 16.71 15.29 5.30
C THR A 330 16.16 14.86 6.65
N ILE A 331 17.00 14.24 7.47
CA ILE A 331 16.55 13.70 8.76
C ILE A 331 16.29 14.79 9.78
N VAL A 332 17.23 15.72 9.95
CA VAL A 332 17.19 16.74 11.00
C VAL A 332 16.46 18.00 10.53
N ASP A 333 16.75 18.49 9.33
CA ASP A 333 16.20 19.79 8.88
C ASP A 333 14.84 19.66 8.15
N LEU A 334 14.59 18.58 7.42
CA LEU A 334 13.33 18.39 6.67
C LEU A 334 12.30 17.55 7.43
N LEU A 335 12.74 16.63 8.29
CA LEU A 335 11.88 15.70 9.03
C LEU A 335 11.92 15.93 10.55
N ASP A 336 12.56 17.01 11.01
CA ASP A 336 12.66 17.41 12.42
C ASP A 336 13.23 16.33 13.36
N GLY A 337 13.94 15.33 12.82
CA GLY A 337 14.44 14.18 13.58
C GLY A 337 13.35 13.22 14.04
N ILE A 338 12.14 13.29 13.46
CA ILE A 338 10.97 12.52 13.87
C ILE A 338 10.57 11.52 12.78
N SER A 339 10.23 10.29 13.19
CA SER A 339 9.69 9.24 12.32
C SER A 339 8.27 9.54 11.85
N TYR A 340 7.76 8.78 10.87
CA TYR A 340 6.37 8.85 10.43
C TYR A 340 5.34 8.66 11.58
N LYS A 341 5.74 8.00 12.67
CA LYS A 341 4.90 7.75 13.84
C LYS A 341 4.97 8.86 14.90
N GLY A 342 5.65 9.97 14.62
CA GLY A 342 5.82 11.05 15.60
C GLY A 342 6.85 10.74 16.70
N VAL A 343 7.63 9.67 16.54
CA VAL A 343 8.65 9.23 17.51
C VAL A 343 10.04 9.70 17.06
N PRO A 344 10.91 10.23 17.95
CA PRO A 344 12.28 10.57 17.62
C PRO A 344 13.04 9.43 16.93
N ILE A 345 13.78 9.74 15.87
CA ILE A 345 14.58 8.76 15.12
C ILE A 345 15.66 8.13 16.00
N GLU A 346 16.19 8.90 16.95
CA GLU A 346 17.14 8.48 17.97
C GLU A 346 16.60 7.31 18.82
N ASP A 347 15.30 7.25 19.07
CA ASP A 347 14.66 6.17 19.84
C ASP A 347 14.63 4.84 19.07
N TYR A 348 14.85 4.87 17.74
CA TYR A 348 15.00 3.67 16.92
C TYR A 348 16.46 3.20 16.79
N VAL A 349 17.43 3.97 17.30
CA VAL A 349 18.86 3.59 17.21
C VAL A 349 19.09 2.31 18.01
N GLY A 350 19.67 1.31 17.36
CA GLY A 350 19.84 -0.04 17.92
C GLY A 350 18.61 -0.95 17.78
N ASN A 351 17.49 -0.42 17.29
CA ASN A 351 16.29 -1.17 16.93
C ASN A 351 16.00 -1.02 15.42
N GLY A 352 16.99 -1.35 14.60
CA GLY A 352 16.90 -1.29 13.14
C GLY A 352 17.31 0.05 12.53
N ALA A 353 17.48 1.11 13.32
CA ALA A 353 18.11 2.36 12.88
C ALA A 353 19.52 2.54 13.45
N TYR A 354 20.32 3.35 12.77
CA TYR A 354 21.71 3.66 13.09
C TYR A 354 21.98 5.14 12.83
N MET A 355 22.83 5.74 13.65
CA MET A 355 23.25 7.14 13.51
C MET A 355 24.73 7.28 13.85
N ALA A 356 25.45 8.08 13.06
CA ALA A 356 26.86 8.39 13.28
C ALA A 356 27.19 9.80 12.79
N ASP A 357 28.28 10.42 13.26
CA ASP A 357 28.67 11.76 12.82
C ASP A 357 29.40 11.75 11.47
N THR A 358 29.88 10.58 11.05
CA THR A 358 30.57 10.37 9.78
C THR A 358 30.11 9.10 9.06
N LEU A 359 30.31 9.06 7.73
CA LEU A 359 30.04 7.86 6.93
C LEU A 359 30.95 6.69 7.32
N GLU A 360 32.18 6.96 7.77
CA GLU A 360 33.13 5.94 8.22
C GLU A 360 32.65 5.26 9.50
N GLU A 361 32.24 6.03 10.50
CA GLU A 361 31.62 5.51 11.72
C GLU A 361 30.33 4.76 11.43
N LEU A 362 29.50 5.25 10.49
CA LEU A 362 28.30 4.53 10.08
C LEU A 362 28.65 3.19 9.43
N ALA A 363 29.64 3.18 8.52
CA ALA A 363 30.11 1.96 7.86
C ALA A 363 30.59 0.91 8.87
N GLU A 364 31.35 1.34 9.88
CA GLU A 364 31.79 0.50 11.00
C GLU A 364 30.60 -0.07 11.79
N GLN A 365 29.64 0.78 12.19
CA GLN A 365 28.45 0.35 12.95
C GLN A 365 27.64 -0.74 12.25
N ILE A 366 27.59 -0.69 10.91
CA ILE A 366 26.70 -1.53 10.11
C ILE A 366 27.45 -2.69 9.44
N GLY A 367 28.77 -2.76 9.62
CA GLY A 367 29.64 -3.81 9.08
C GLY A 367 29.84 -3.75 7.56
N VAL A 368 29.76 -2.55 6.96
CA VAL A 368 29.92 -2.33 5.51
C VAL A 368 31.32 -1.76 5.21
N PRO A 369 31.99 -2.13 4.11
CA PRO A 369 33.28 -1.55 3.75
C PRO A 369 33.21 -0.04 3.48
N TYR A 370 33.92 0.77 4.27
CA TYR A 370 33.91 2.24 4.13
C TYR A 370 34.32 2.70 2.74
N ASP A 371 35.43 2.18 2.19
CA ASP A 371 35.93 2.61 0.88
C ASP A 371 34.91 2.39 -0.25
N THR A 372 34.20 1.25 -0.22
CA THR A 372 33.14 0.96 -1.20
C THR A 372 31.94 1.87 -0.99
N LEU A 373 31.51 2.07 0.25
CA LEU A 373 30.37 2.93 0.57
C LEU A 373 30.64 4.40 0.22
N GLN A 374 31.83 4.91 0.54
CA GLN A 374 32.26 6.26 0.20
C GLN A 374 32.24 6.47 -1.32
N LYS A 375 32.78 5.51 -2.08
CA LYS A 375 32.72 5.53 -3.55
C LYS A 375 31.28 5.57 -4.06
N THR A 376 30.41 4.72 -3.53
CA THR A 376 28.98 4.68 -3.88
C THR A 376 28.30 6.03 -3.65
N VAL A 377 28.55 6.66 -2.51
CA VAL A 377 27.98 7.98 -2.19
C VAL A 377 28.54 9.08 -3.11
N ASP A 378 29.85 9.05 -3.42
CA ASP A 378 30.47 10.01 -4.33
C ASP A 378 29.94 9.89 -5.77
N GLU A 379 29.76 8.66 -6.27
CA GLU A 379 29.16 8.40 -7.58
C GLU A 379 27.71 8.91 -7.64
N PHE A 380 26.93 8.65 -6.59
CA PHE A 380 25.56 9.16 -6.49
C PHE A 380 25.51 10.70 -6.48
N ASN A 381 26.32 11.34 -5.64
CA ASN A 381 26.35 12.79 -5.48
C ASN A 381 26.83 13.52 -6.74
N THR A 382 27.64 12.87 -7.58
CA THR A 382 28.13 13.44 -8.85
C THR A 382 27.18 13.17 -10.03
N GLY A 383 26.06 12.47 -9.79
CA GLY A 383 25.11 12.07 -10.85
C GLY A 383 25.68 11.01 -11.79
N GLN A 384 26.78 10.34 -11.41
CA GLN A 384 27.27 9.14 -12.08
C GLN A 384 26.37 7.97 -11.70
N ASN A 385 25.14 7.99 -12.20
CA ASN A 385 24.10 7.00 -11.95
C ASN A 385 24.45 5.69 -12.66
N SER A 386 25.31 4.89 -12.04
CA SER A 386 25.55 3.51 -12.49
C SER A 386 24.81 2.54 -11.59
N ILE A 387 23.97 1.72 -12.19
CA ILE A 387 23.35 0.55 -11.55
C ILE A 387 23.64 -0.61 -12.48
N THR A 388 24.29 -1.65 -11.96
CA THR A 388 24.60 -2.87 -12.71
C THR A 388 23.42 -3.84 -12.62
N LYS A 389 22.56 -3.86 -13.64
CA LYS A 389 21.63 -4.98 -13.86
C LYS A 389 22.22 -5.89 -14.94
N ASN A 390 22.60 -7.12 -14.58
CA ASN A 390 23.15 -8.12 -15.52
C ASN A 390 24.32 -7.60 -16.40
N GLY A 391 25.19 -6.75 -15.84
CA GLY A 391 26.33 -6.19 -16.57
C GLY A 391 25.98 -5.18 -17.67
N LYS A 392 24.75 -4.64 -17.71
CA LYS A 392 24.37 -3.58 -18.65
C LYS A 392 24.02 -2.27 -17.93
N TRP A 393 24.71 -1.21 -18.37
CA TRP A 393 24.56 0.17 -17.94
C TRP A 393 23.25 0.76 -18.49
N THR A 394 22.32 1.16 -17.63
CA THR A 394 21.14 1.93 -18.05
C THR A 394 21.38 3.42 -17.84
N SER A 395 21.23 4.21 -18.90
CA SER A 395 21.53 5.64 -18.91
C SER A 395 20.58 6.49 -18.06
N ALA A 396 21.20 7.43 -17.35
CA ALA A 396 20.71 8.60 -16.64
C ALA A 396 19.25 9.05 -16.89
N ILE A 397 18.46 9.09 -15.81
CA ILE A 397 17.49 10.15 -15.54
C ILE A 397 17.72 10.63 -14.10
N THR A 398 17.67 11.94 -13.98
CA THR A 398 17.99 12.80 -12.83
C THR A 398 17.05 12.56 -11.65
N MET A 399 17.62 12.13 -10.52
CA MET A 399 17.16 12.66 -9.25
C MET A 399 17.60 14.13 -9.16
N SER A 400 16.75 14.99 -8.63
CA SER A 400 17.14 16.35 -8.30
C SER A 400 18.36 16.29 -7.36
N ALA A 401 19.42 16.99 -7.72
CA ALA A 401 20.77 16.83 -7.18
C ALA A 401 20.91 17.43 -5.77
N LEU A 402 20.23 16.86 -4.77
CA LEU A 402 20.60 17.06 -3.37
C LEU A 402 21.67 16.02 -3.02
N PRO A 403 22.89 16.44 -2.64
CA PRO A 403 23.92 15.50 -2.22
C PRO A 403 23.46 14.76 -0.96
N VAL A 404 23.35 13.43 -1.04
CA VAL A 404 23.04 12.52 0.09
C VAL A 404 24.11 12.57 1.17
N LEU A 405 25.24 13.23 0.91
CA LEU A 405 26.14 13.76 1.95
C LEU A 405 26.72 15.08 1.47
N ARG A 406 26.18 16.21 1.92
CA ARG A 406 26.94 17.47 1.84
C ARG A 406 28.11 17.34 2.81
N LYS A 407 29.35 17.61 2.36
CA LYS A 407 30.56 17.67 3.20
C LYS A 407 30.34 18.61 4.39
N ARG A 408 29.82 18.08 5.50
CA ARG A 408 29.72 18.69 6.81
C ARG A 408 29.81 17.57 7.85
N SER A 409 30.35 17.92 9.00
CA SER A 409 30.39 17.12 10.23
C SER A 409 28.99 16.97 10.82
N THR A 410 28.09 16.27 10.11
CA THR A 410 26.65 16.22 10.40
C THR A 410 26.18 14.77 10.46
N PRO A 411 25.25 14.41 11.36
CA PRO A 411 24.90 13.01 11.58
C PRO A 411 24.29 12.33 10.34
N VAL A 412 24.83 11.19 9.95
CA VAL A 412 24.25 10.29 8.94
C VAL A 412 23.33 9.29 9.61
N SER A 413 22.18 9.01 9.01
CA SER A 413 21.22 8.03 9.54
C SER A 413 20.97 6.91 8.55
N MET A 414 20.68 5.73 9.08
CA MET A 414 20.42 4.54 8.28
C MET A 414 19.30 3.71 8.90
N ALA A 415 18.49 3.09 8.05
CA ALA A 415 17.55 2.04 8.45
C ALA A 415 17.88 0.70 7.77
N LYS A 416 17.94 -0.39 8.53
CA LYS A 416 18.00 -1.75 7.98
C LYS A 416 16.63 -2.10 7.42
N VAL A 417 16.58 -2.46 6.15
CA VAL A 417 15.34 -2.63 5.40
C VAL A 417 15.17 -4.08 4.97
N LEU A 418 14.01 -4.65 5.30
CA LEU A 418 13.57 -5.95 4.82
C LEU A 418 12.20 -5.80 4.15
N PRO A 419 12.00 -6.41 2.97
CA PRO A 419 10.69 -6.49 2.34
C PRO A 419 9.72 -7.24 3.24
N SER A 420 8.46 -6.83 3.22
CA SER A 420 7.40 -7.48 4.00
C SER A 420 6.18 -7.73 3.15
N ILE A 421 5.55 -8.88 3.37
CA ILE A 421 4.25 -9.20 2.77
C ILE A 421 3.22 -8.19 3.27
N CYS A 422 2.48 -7.57 2.35
CA CYS A 422 1.54 -6.49 2.66
C CYS A 422 0.11 -6.80 2.23
N LYS A 423 -0.09 -7.44 1.08
CA LYS A 423 -1.43 -7.70 0.56
C LYS A 423 -1.49 -8.99 -0.23
N SER A 424 -2.62 -9.68 -0.17
CA SER A 424 -3.00 -10.72 -1.14
C SER A 424 -4.10 -10.16 -2.05
N MET A 425 -3.91 -10.21 -3.36
CA MET A 425 -4.80 -9.62 -4.38
C MET A 425 -5.70 -10.71 -4.98
N TYR A 426 -6.69 -11.14 -4.19
CA TYR A 426 -7.60 -12.24 -4.55
C TYR A 426 -9.06 -11.77 -4.63
N HIS A 427 -9.91 -12.57 -5.28
CA HIS A 427 -11.36 -12.47 -5.21
C HIS A 427 -12.02 -13.84 -5.32
#